data_AF-A0A497G2C6-F1
#
_entry.id   AF-A0A497G2C6-F1
#
_cell.length_a   1.000
_cell.length_b   1.000
_cell.length_c   1.000
_cell.angle_alpha   90.00
_cell.angle_beta   90.00
_cell.angle_gamma   90.00
#
_symmetry.space_group_name_H-M   'P 1'
#
loop_
_entity.id
_entity.type
_entity.pdbx_description
1 polymer ?
#
loop_
_entity_poly.entity_id
_entity_poly.type
_entity_poly.pdbx_seq_one_letter_code
_entity_poly.pdbx_strand_id
1 'polypeptide(L)'
;MVISGSKVEVLLRILEKFTLTEVMEIEEKLDEQYIVLKELFSKIELPRIFLALVVLNAISSYQLNCKGEDYWREFSEYFSRISSKVLEVETADELLMLFKEFLINSKCNKRLLRQKLRRVIKLRRLIARVLEEPEPYLKNPLHLTQELARSLETSANAKTVVFAVKMFCYASRISLNVKPDSALLSQIDIPLDSRILKISKSLGVKEAREFWRKISRRTGIPPLHLDSLLWIGYRLAKENKLTGIEKFDELVVFLKEC
;
A
#
# COMPACT_ATOMS: atom_id res chain seq x y z
N MET A 1 -13.29 12.00 38.78
CA MET A 1 -12.40 11.08 38.03
C MET A 1 -12.40 11.57 36.58
N VAL A 2 -11.34 12.26 36.16
CA VAL A 2 -11.27 13.02 34.91
C VAL A 2 -10.86 12.09 33.77
N ILE A 3 -11.77 11.75 32.87
CA ILE A 3 -11.44 11.13 31.58
C ILE A 3 -11.66 12.21 30.52
N SER A 4 -10.57 12.84 30.10
CA SER A 4 -10.56 13.84 29.03
C SER A 4 -10.90 13.20 27.67
N GLY A 5 -12.17 13.29 27.25
CA GLY A 5 -12.60 13.65 25.89
C GLY A 5 -12.36 12.68 24.72
N SER A 6 -12.75 11.41 24.80
CA SER A 6 -12.71 10.40 23.70
C SER A 6 -11.32 10.04 23.10
N LYS A 7 -11.06 8.72 22.95
CA LYS A 7 -9.84 8.19 22.28
C LYS A 7 -9.62 8.79 20.89
N VAL A 8 -10.70 9.19 20.22
CA VAL A 8 -10.66 9.85 18.90
C VAL A 8 -9.99 11.22 18.97
N GLU A 9 -10.27 12.05 19.97
CA GLU A 9 -9.63 13.38 20.11
C GLU A 9 -8.14 13.25 20.43
N VAL A 10 -7.76 12.24 21.22
CA VAL A 10 -6.35 11.93 21.49
C VAL A 10 -5.64 11.55 20.19
N LEU A 11 -6.18 10.57 19.44
CA LEU A 11 -5.60 10.16 18.16
C LEU A 11 -5.47 11.35 17.20
N LEU A 12 -6.52 12.16 17.10
CA LEU A 12 -6.53 13.30 16.21
C LEU A 12 -5.45 14.32 16.59
N ARG A 13 -5.32 14.67 17.88
CA ARG A 13 -4.25 15.57 18.35
C ARG A 13 -2.86 15.04 18.05
N ILE A 14 -2.67 13.72 18.08
CA ILE A 14 -1.40 13.09 17.68
C ILE A 14 -1.19 13.24 16.17
N LEU A 15 -2.20 12.90 15.36
CA LEU A 15 -2.11 12.96 13.90
C LEU A 15 -1.94 14.39 13.35
N GLU A 16 -2.52 15.40 14.00
CA GLU A 16 -2.38 16.83 13.65
C GLU A 16 -0.93 17.34 13.82
N LYS A 17 -0.04 16.61 14.52
CA LYS A 17 1.38 16.98 14.67
C LYS A 17 2.26 16.64 13.45
N PHE A 18 1.74 15.83 12.53
CA PHE A 18 2.47 15.37 11.35
C PHE A 18 2.17 16.24 10.15
N THR A 19 3.24 16.69 9.50
CA THR A 19 3.19 17.21 8.13
C THR A 19 3.20 16.05 7.13
N LEU A 20 2.69 16.28 5.91
CA LEU A 20 2.74 15.28 4.84
C LEU A 20 4.17 14.81 4.54
N THR A 21 5.15 15.72 4.58
CA THR A 21 6.56 15.39 4.38
C THR A 21 7.08 14.43 5.46
N GLU A 22 6.81 14.69 6.74
CA GLU A 22 7.20 13.79 7.83
C GLU A 22 6.55 12.40 7.68
N VAL A 23 5.28 12.32 7.24
CA VAL A 23 4.64 11.02 7.00
C VAL A 23 5.35 10.26 5.88
N MET A 24 5.68 10.93 4.77
CA MET A 24 6.43 10.29 3.69
C MET A 24 7.80 9.82 4.18
N GLU A 25 8.53 10.61 4.97
CA GLU A 25 9.81 10.18 5.55
C GLU A 25 9.67 8.94 6.44
N ILE A 26 8.60 8.86 7.23
CA ILE A 26 8.28 7.68 8.04
C ILE A 26 8.04 6.46 7.13
N GLU A 27 7.28 6.62 6.05
CA GLU A 27 7.10 5.56 5.05
C GLU A 27 8.45 5.10 4.49
N GLU A 28 9.33 6.05 4.15
CA GLU A 28 10.61 5.75 3.55
C GLU A 28 11.59 5.01 4.47
N LYS A 29 11.54 5.33 5.77
CA LYS A 29 12.47 4.84 6.78
C LYS A 29 11.97 3.58 7.48
N LEU A 30 10.64 3.41 7.63
CA LEU A 30 10.05 2.44 8.56
C LEU A 30 9.05 1.48 7.93
N ASP A 31 8.51 1.78 6.73
CA ASP A 31 7.63 0.84 6.04
C ASP A 31 8.44 -0.24 5.33
N GLU A 32 8.36 -1.48 5.85
CA GLU A 32 9.07 -2.63 5.27
C GLU A 32 8.67 -2.88 3.81
N GLN A 33 7.43 -2.55 3.42
CA GLN A 33 6.99 -2.69 2.03
C GLN A 33 7.66 -1.64 1.13
N TYR A 34 7.96 -0.45 1.64
CA TYR A 34 8.70 0.56 0.89
C TYR A 34 10.18 0.17 0.75
N ILE A 35 10.78 -0.32 1.84
CA ILE A 35 12.19 -0.74 1.88
C ILE A 35 12.44 -1.90 0.91
N VAL A 36 11.64 -2.96 0.96
CA VAL A 36 11.82 -4.11 0.04
C VAL A 36 11.56 -3.74 -1.42
N LEU A 37 10.76 -2.71 -1.68
CA LEU A 37 10.56 -2.18 -3.03
C LEU A 37 11.74 -1.34 -3.53
N LYS A 38 12.41 -0.59 -2.66
CA LYS A 38 13.69 0.06 -2.99
C LYS A 38 14.75 -0.99 -3.35
N GLU A 39 14.83 -2.07 -2.58
CA GLU A 39 15.73 -3.21 -2.86
C GLU A 39 15.41 -3.84 -4.22
N LEU A 40 14.14 -4.13 -4.51
CA LEU A 40 13.73 -4.68 -5.80
C LEU A 40 14.09 -3.75 -6.97
N PHE A 41 13.78 -2.46 -6.83
CA PHE A 41 14.06 -1.50 -7.90
C PHE A 41 15.56 -1.41 -8.21
N SER A 42 16.44 -1.53 -7.21
CA SER A 42 17.90 -1.56 -7.43
C SER A 42 18.40 -2.75 -8.28
N LYS A 43 17.54 -3.74 -8.55
CA LYS A 43 17.84 -4.90 -9.42
C LYS A 43 17.17 -4.82 -10.79
N ILE A 44 16.08 -4.07 -10.90
CA ILE A 44 15.30 -3.95 -12.14
C ILE A 44 15.65 -2.65 -12.88
N GLU A 45 15.74 -1.51 -12.19
CA GLU A 45 16.08 -0.19 -12.75
C GLU A 45 15.29 0.24 -14.01
N LEU A 46 14.18 -0.44 -14.30
CA LEU A 46 13.23 -0.13 -15.37
C LEU A 46 11.87 0.23 -14.75
N PRO A 47 11.56 1.55 -14.61
CA PRO A 47 10.37 2.03 -13.92
C PRO A 47 9.06 1.38 -14.40
N ARG A 48 8.83 1.28 -15.71
CA ARG A 48 7.59 0.70 -16.28
C ARG A 48 7.34 -0.75 -15.84
N ILE A 49 8.38 -1.58 -15.83
CA ILE A 49 8.28 -3.00 -15.45
C ILE A 49 8.09 -3.12 -13.94
N PHE A 50 8.86 -2.33 -13.19
CA PHE A 50 8.74 -2.26 -11.73
C PHE A 50 7.34 -1.84 -11.27
N LEU A 51 6.79 -0.75 -11.84
CA LEU A 51 5.44 -0.28 -11.56
C LEU A 51 4.39 -1.37 -11.85
N ALA A 52 4.49 -2.04 -13.00
CA ALA A 52 3.58 -3.12 -13.38
C ALA A 52 3.64 -4.31 -12.42
N LEU A 53 4.84 -4.76 -12.03
CA LEU A 53 5.01 -5.85 -11.05
C LEU A 53 4.43 -5.48 -9.69
N VAL A 54 4.62 -4.24 -9.23
CA VAL A 54 4.08 -3.78 -7.95
C VAL A 54 2.55 -3.78 -7.94
N VAL A 55 1.90 -3.38 -9.04
CA VAL A 55 0.44 -3.45 -9.20
C VAL A 55 -0.03 -4.91 -9.14
N LEU A 56 0.61 -5.80 -9.90
CA LEU A 56 0.29 -7.24 -9.91
C LEU A 56 0.45 -7.89 -8.54
N ASN A 57 1.47 -7.49 -7.78
CA ASN A 57 1.69 -7.96 -6.42
C ASN A 57 0.58 -7.47 -5.49
N ALA A 58 0.32 -6.16 -5.48
CA ALA A 58 -0.61 -5.55 -4.53
C ALA A 58 -2.06 -6.05 -4.69
N ILE A 59 -2.55 -6.24 -5.92
CA ILE A 59 -3.90 -6.81 -6.17
C ILE A 59 -4.03 -8.28 -5.75
N SER A 60 -2.89 -8.97 -5.56
CA SER A 60 -2.77 -10.36 -5.13
C SER A 60 -2.47 -10.50 -3.63
N SER A 61 -2.14 -9.38 -2.95
CA SER A 61 -1.80 -9.30 -1.52
C SER A 61 -3.02 -9.36 -0.60
N TYR A 62 -3.78 -10.46 -0.63
CA TYR A 62 -4.91 -10.67 0.27
C TYR A 62 -5.05 -12.14 0.67
N GLN A 63 -5.58 -12.39 1.87
CA GLN A 63 -5.73 -13.76 2.40
C GLN A 63 -4.39 -14.52 2.37
N LEU A 64 -3.31 -13.86 2.75
CA LEU A 64 -1.97 -14.45 2.85
C LEU A 64 -1.94 -15.50 3.96
N ASN A 65 -1.02 -16.46 3.84
CA ASN A 65 -0.73 -17.45 4.89
C ASN A 65 0.54 -17.12 5.69
N CYS A 66 1.03 -15.89 5.57
CA CYS A 66 2.14 -15.31 6.33
C CYS A 66 1.84 -13.82 6.61
N LYS A 67 2.78 -13.07 7.19
CA LYS A 67 2.65 -11.62 7.34
C LYS A 67 2.75 -10.92 5.97
N GLY A 68 2.18 -9.73 5.85
CA GLY A 68 2.23 -8.98 4.59
C GLY A 68 3.67 -8.61 4.22
N GLU A 69 4.40 -8.17 5.22
CA GLU A 69 5.84 -7.90 5.27
C GLU A 69 6.65 -9.04 4.63
N ASP A 70 6.44 -10.28 5.12
CA ASP A 70 7.13 -11.48 4.62
C ASP A 70 6.82 -11.74 3.13
N TYR A 71 5.57 -11.51 2.71
CA TYR A 71 5.18 -11.70 1.31
C TYR A 71 5.80 -10.66 0.37
N TRP A 72 5.87 -9.39 0.79
CA TRP A 72 6.52 -8.35 -0.01
C TRP A 72 8.04 -8.57 -0.12
N ARG A 73 8.66 -9.12 0.94
CA ARG A 73 10.05 -9.59 0.90
C ARG A 73 10.22 -10.76 -0.06
N GLU A 74 9.37 -11.79 0.02
CA GLU A 74 9.40 -12.92 -0.92
C GLU A 74 9.26 -12.47 -2.38
N PHE A 75 8.35 -11.52 -2.64
CA PHE A 75 8.17 -10.91 -3.95
C PHE A 75 9.45 -10.21 -4.44
N SER A 76 10.05 -9.35 -3.60
CA SER A 76 11.29 -8.65 -3.92
C SER A 76 12.44 -9.62 -4.21
N GLU A 77 12.64 -10.62 -3.36
CA GLU A 77 13.69 -11.63 -3.51
C GLU A 77 13.50 -12.46 -4.79
N TYR A 78 12.27 -12.88 -5.09
CA TYR A 78 11.97 -13.67 -6.27
C TYR A 78 12.31 -12.92 -7.55
N PHE A 79 11.78 -11.70 -7.71
CA PHE A 79 11.99 -10.91 -8.92
C PHE A 79 13.40 -10.33 -9.03
N SER A 80 14.07 -10.11 -7.90
CA SER A 80 15.51 -9.77 -7.89
C SER A 80 16.36 -10.92 -8.42
N ARG A 81 16.05 -12.17 -8.05
CA ARG A 81 16.80 -13.36 -8.51
C ARG A 81 16.63 -13.63 -10.00
N ILE A 82 15.47 -13.31 -10.56
CA ILE A 82 15.18 -13.50 -11.99
C ILE A 82 15.26 -12.20 -12.79
N SER A 83 15.95 -11.17 -12.28
CA SER A 83 15.91 -9.83 -12.86
C SER A 83 16.32 -9.82 -14.33
N SER A 84 17.31 -10.61 -14.75
CA SER A 84 17.69 -10.74 -16.16
C SER A 84 16.50 -11.10 -17.07
N LYS A 85 15.70 -12.09 -16.68
CA LYS A 85 14.47 -12.47 -17.42
C LYS A 85 13.40 -11.39 -17.38
N VAL A 86 13.32 -10.65 -16.28
CA VAL A 86 12.38 -9.54 -16.12
C VAL A 86 12.73 -8.39 -17.05
N LEU A 87 14.02 -8.12 -17.27
CA LEU A 87 14.50 -7.07 -18.15
C LEU A 87 14.25 -7.36 -19.63
N GLU A 88 14.11 -8.63 -20.00
CA GLU A 88 13.78 -9.10 -21.35
C GLU A 88 12.29 -9.00 -21.68
N VAL A 89 11.44 -8.61 -20.72
CA VAL A 89 10.00 -8.49 -20.95
C VAL A 89 9.69 -7.34 -21.90
N GLU A 90 9.01 -7.64 -22.99
CA GLU A 90 8.51 -6.66 -23.96
C GLU A 90 6.99 -6.51 -23.88
N THR A 91 6.28 -7.56 -23.46
CA THR A 91 4.82 -7.61 -23.50
C THR A 91 4.20 -7.83 -22.12
N ALA A 92 2.93 -7.41 -21.98
CA ALA A 92 2.15 -7.70 -20.79
C ALA A 92 1.99 -9.20 -20.53
N ASP A 93 1.93 -10.04 -21.57
CA ASP A 93 1.76 -11.48 -21.40
C ASP A 93 2.97 -12.14 -20.78
N GLU A 94 4.17 -11.78 -21.22
CA GLU A 94 5.43 -12.26 -20.64
C GLU A 94 5.50 -11.89 -19.16
N LEU A 95 5.19 -10.64 -18.81
CA LEU A 95 5.17 -10.21 -17.42
C LEU A 95 4.14 -10.98 -16.59
N LEU A 96 2.94 -11.17 -17.15
CA LEU A 96 1.88 -11.93 -16.50
C LEU A 96 2.28 -13.40 -16.32
N MET A 97 3.01 -14.00 -17.26
CA MET A 97 3.51 -15.37 -17.14
C MET A 97 4.52 -15.49 -16.00
N LEU A 98 5.53 -14.61 -15.94
CA LEU A 98 6.50 -14.57 -14.84
C LEU A 98 5.80 -14.36 -13.49
N PHE A 99 4.81 -13.48 -13.44
CA PHE A 99 4.07 -13.22 -12.22
C PHE A 99 3.15 -14.39 -11.79
N LYS A 100 2.56 -15.11 -12.74
CA LYS A 100 1.81 -16.34 -12.43
C LYS A 100 2.75 -17.42 -11.89
N GLU A 101 3.94 -17.57 -12.46
CA GLU A 101 4.95 -18.50 -11.95
C GLU A 101 5.35 -18.18 -10.51
N PHE A 102 5.57 -16.90 -10.19
CA PHE A 102 5.77 -16.44 -8.83
C PHE A 102 4.61 -16.85 -7.91
N LEU A 103 3.36 -16.55 -8.28
CA LEU A 103 2.21 -16.89 -7.44
C LEU A 103 2.05 -18.40 -7.19
N ILE A 104 2.31 -19.23 -8.21
CA ILE A 104 2.23 -20.70 -8.11
C ILE A 104 3.27 -21.22 -7.12
N ASN A 105 4.48 -20.63 -7.12
CA ASN A 105 5.60 -21.08 -6.30
C ASN A 105 5.71 -20.35 -4.95
N SER A 106 4.85 -19.37 -4.69
CA SER A 106 4.91 -18.56 -3.47
C SER A 106 4.64 -19.40 -2.22
N LYS A 107 5.50 -19.22 -1.21
CA LYS A 107 5.37 -19.76 0.14
C LYS A 107 4.33 -18.99 0.94
N CYS A 108 4.20 -17.69 0.73
CA CYS A 108 3.35 -16.78 1.49
C CYS A 108 1.92 -16.61 0.95
N ASN A 109 1.70 -16.88 -0.34
CA ASN A 109 0.49 -16.52 -1.05
C ASN A 109 -0.29 -17.73 -1.64
N LYS A 110 -0.42 -18.81 -0.87
CA LYS A 110 -0.98 -20.09 -1.34
C LYS A 110 -2.51 -20.12 -1.41
N ARG A 111 -3.19 -19.37 -0.54
CA ARG A 111 -4.66 -19.42 -0.44
C ARG A 111 -5.31 -18.73 -1.63
N LEU A 112 -6.43 -19.26 -2.12
CA LEU A 112 -7.21 -18.65 -3.21
C LEU A 112 -6.39 -18.40 -4.49
N LEU A 113 -5.39 -19.25 -4.77
CA LEU A 113 -4.48 -19.10 -5.92
C LEU A 113 -5.26 -18.94 -7.24
N ARG A 114 -6.26 -19.78 -7.49
CA ARG A 114 -7.10 -19.70 -8.71
C ARG A 114 -7.79 -18.33 -8.86
N GLN A 115 -8.27 -17.74 -7.77
CA GLN A 115 -8.87 -16.41 -7.77
C GLN A 115 -7.83 -15.34 -8.09
N LYS A 116 -6.63 -15.43 -7.51
CA LYS A 116 -5.52 -14.49 -7.74
C LYS A 116 -5.02 -14.54 -9.18
N LEU A 117 -4.80 -15.73 -9.72
CA LEU A 117 -4.43 -15.92 -11.13
C LEU A 117 -5.47 -15.32 -12.09
N ARG A 118 -6.77 -15.48 -11.79
CA ARG A 118 -7.83 -14.82 -12.57
C ARG A 118 -7.76 -13.30 -12.50
N ARG A 119 -7.51 -12.72 -11.32
CA ARG A 119 -7.35 -11.26 -11.16
C ARG A 119 -6.14 -10.74 -11.95
N VAL A 120 -5.01 -11.45 -11.92
CA VAL A 120 -3.82 -11.13 -12.72
C VAL A 120 -4.17 -11.08 -14.21
N ILE A 121 -4.89 -12.08 -14.72
CA ILE A 121 -5.30 -12.11 -16.14
C ILE A 121 -6.21 -10.94 -16.49
N LYS A 122 -7.18 -10.59 -15.63
CA LYS A 122 -8.08 -9.46 -15.84
C LYS A 122 -7.34 -8.12 -16.00
N LEU A 123 -6.14 -8.00 -15.44
CA LEU A 123 -5.32 -6.78 -15.53
C LEU A 123 -4.47 -6.68 -16.80
N ARG A 124 -4.48 -7.67 -17.70
CA ARG A 124 -3.62 -7.70 -18.91
C ARG A 124 -3.59 -6.37 -19.65
N ARG A 125 -4.76 -5.78 -19.95
CA ARG A 125 -4.87 -4.51 -20.69
C ARG A 125 -4.30 -3.33 -19.91
N LEU A 126 -4.53 -3.29 -18.59
CA LEU A 126 -3.96 -2.25 -17.74
C LEU A 126 -2.44 -2.36 -17.68
N ILE A 127 -1.92 -3.59 -17.52
CA ILE A 127 -0.47 -3.82 -17.48
C ILE A 127 0.20 -3.46 -18.81
N ALA A 128 -0.43 -3.76 -19.96
CA ALA A 128 0.07 -3.30 -21.25
C ALA A 128 0.24 -1.78 -21.29
N ARG A 129 -0.78 -1.03 -20.86
CA ARG A 129 -0.70 0.44 -20.79
C ARG A 129 0.34 0.95 -19.80
N VAL A 130 0.50 0.30 -18.64
CA VAL A 130 1.56 0.67 -17.67
C VAL A 130 2.96 0.42 -18.24
N LEU A 131 3.13 -0.61 -19.07
CA LEU A 131 4.38 -0.89 -19.77
C LEU A 131 4.64 0.12 -20.91
N GLU A 132 3.62 0.49 -21.66
CA GLU A 132 3.74 1.42 -22.79
C GLU A 132 3.88 2.89 -22.35
N GLU A 133 2.99 3.36 -21.47
CA GLU A 133 2.86 4.77 -21.07
C GLU A 133 2.31 4.89 -19.63
N PRO A 134 3.17 4.83 -18.59
CA PRO A 134 2.72 4.94 -17.19
C PRO A 134 2.29 6.35 -16.77
N GLU A 135 2.64 7.39 -17.53
CA GLU A 135 2.46 8.82 -17.21
C GLU A 135 1.03 9.22 -16.80
N PRO A 136 -0.04 8.75 -17.45
CA PRO A 136 -1.41 9.07 -17.05
C PRO A 136 -1.73 8.61 -15.62
N TYR A 137 -1.15 7.49 -15.19
CA TYR A 137 -1.36 6.93 -13.86
C TYR A 137 -0.47 7.60 -12.80
N LEU A 138 0.75 8.00 -13.19
CA LEU A 138 1.68 8.78 -12.36
C LEU A 138 1.09 10.15 -12.01
N LYS A 139 0.51 10.84 -13.00
CA LYS A 139 -0.11 12.16 -12.83
C LYS A 139 -1.44 12.08 -12.08
N ASN A 140 -2.23 11.04 -12.33
CA ASN A 140 -3.57 10.91 -11.76
C ASN A 140 -3.81 9.53 -11.14
N PRO A 141 -3.58 9.35 -9.84
CA PRO A 141 -3.81 8.08 -9.17
C PRO A 141 -5.30 7.68 -9.11
N LEU A 142 -6.24 8.63 -9.27
CA LEU A 142 -7.67 8.30 -9.41
C LEU A 142 -7.95 7.56 -10.73
N HIS A 143 -7.24 7.92 -11.79
CA HIS A 143 -7.37 7.22 -13.08
C HIS A 143 -6.94 5.75 -12.93
N LEU A 144 -5.81 5.49 -12.26
CA LEU A 144 -5.39 4.12 -11.94
C LEU A 144 -6.43 3.39 -11.08
N THR A 145 -6.99 4.07 -10.08
CA THR A 145 -8.04 3.52 -9.19
C THR A 145 -9.25 3.04 -10.00
N GLN A 146 -9.73 3.86 -10.94
CA GLN A 146 -10.88 3.57 -11.79
C GLN A 146 -10.60 2.41 -12.75
N GLU A 147 -9.42 2.38 -13.38
CA GLU A 147 -9.03 1.31 -14.29
C GLU A 147 -8.85 -0.03 -13.58
N LEU A 148 -8.29 -0.03 -12.38
CA LEU A 148 -8.22 -1.23 -11.51
C LEU A 148 -9.63 -1.72 -11.14
N ALA A 149 -10.49 -0.83 -10.69
CA ALA A 149 -11.86 -1.16 -10.30
C ALA A 149 -12.66 -1.77 -11.46
N ARG A 150 -12.57 -1.13 -12.64
CA ARG A 150 -13.20 -1.60 -13.89
C ARG A 150 -12.66 -2.96 -14.31
N SER A 151 -11.33 -3.11 -14.38
CA SER A 151 -10.69 -4.36 -14.80
C SER A 151 -11.03 -5.52 -13.86
N LEU A 152 -11.12 -5.26 -12.55
CA LEU A 152 -11.40 -6.26 -11.53
C LEU A 152 -12.90 -6.47 -11.26
N GLU A 153 -13.77 -5.69 -11.91
CA GLU A 153 -15.22 -5.66 -11.69
C GLU A 153 -15.56 -5.51 -10.20
N THR A 154 -14.96 -4.50 -9.56
CA THR A 154 -15.12 -4.25 -8.13
C THR A 154 -15.24 -2.77 -7.84
N SER A 155 -15.55 -2.42 -6.60
CA SER A 155 -15.63 -1.02 -6.17
C SER A 155 -14.24 -0.37 -6.23
N ALA A 156 -14.17 0.88 -6.68
CA ALA A 156 -12.97 1.73 -6.56
C ALA A 156 -12.47 1.86 -5.12
N ASN A 157 -13.38 1.70 -4.15
CA ASN A 157 -13.13 1.80 -2.73
C ASN A 157 -12.78 0.45 -2.08
N ALA A 158 -12.71 -0.63 -2.88
CA ALA A 158 -12.31 -1.95 -2.39
C ALA A 158 -10.87 -1.90 -1.87
N LYS A 159 -10.63 -2.50 -0.70
CA LYS A 159 -9.33 -2.42 -0.02
C LYS A 159 -8.14 -2.82 -0.89
N THR A 160 -8.31 -3.81 -1.78
CA THR A 160 -7.24 -4.28 -2.66
C THR A 160 -6.97 -3.33 -3.83
N VAL A 161 -7.97 -2.55 -4.26
CA VAL A 161 -7.80 -1.52 -5.29
C VAL A 161 -7.03 -0.34 -4.72
N VAL A 162 -7.51 0.24 -3.62
CA VAL A 162 -6.84 1.40 -2.99
C VAL A 162 -5.44 1.05 -2.44
N PHE A 163 -5.25 -0.18 -1.95
CA PHE A 163 -3.93 -0.68 -1.59
C PHE A 163 -2.99 -0.78 -2.79
N ALA A 164 -3.47 -1.29 -3.94
CA ALA A 164 -2.66 -1.32 -5.15
C ALA A 164 -2.25 0.07 -5.63
N VAL A 165 -3.12 1.08 -5.48
CA VAL A 165 -2.78 2.47 -5.79
C VAL A 165 -1.75 3.03 -4.82
N LYS A 166 -1.87 2.76 -3.50
CA LYS A 166 -0.83 3.11 -2.51
C LYS A 166 0.54 2.54 -2.92
N MET A 167 0.58 1.25 -3.26
CA MET A 167 1.83 0.59 -3.65
C MET A 167 2.37 1.13 -4.98
N PHE A 168 1.51 1.48 -5.93
CA PHE A 168 1.93 2.18 -7.15
C PHE A 168 2.53 3.55 -6.83
N CYS A 169 1.96 4.32 -5.90
CA CYS A 169 2.53 5.60 -5.46
C CYS A 169 3.92 5.41 -4.81
N TYR A 170 4.08 4.37 -3.98
CA TYR A 170 5.40 4.00 -3.43
C TYR A 170 6.39 3.73 -4.56
N ALA A 171 6.03 2.87 -5.52
CA ALA A 171 6.87 2.53 -6.65
C ALA A 171 7.20 3.74 -7.54
N SER A 172 6.26 4.67 -7.71
CA SER A 172 6.44 5.91 -8.47
C SER A 172 7.47 6.84 -7.82
N ARG A 173 7.42 6.97 -6.48
CA ARG A 173 8.43 7.73 -5.73
C ARG A 173 9.81 7.07 -5.82
N ILE A 174 9.87 5.75 -5.65
CA ILE A 174 11.13 5.00 -5.67
C ILE A 174 11.81 5.09 -7.03
N SER A 175 11.06 4.88 -8.11
CA SER A 175 11.64 4.72 -9.45
C SER A 175 11.80 6.01 -10.25
N LEU A 176 10.98 7.04 -9.96
CA LEU A 176 10.91 8.26 -10.77
C LEU A 176 10.91 9.54 -9.92
N ASN A 177 10.98 9.43 -8.59
CA ASN A 177 10.82 10.55 -7.65
C ASN A 177 9.50 11.34 -7.87
N VAL A 178 8.47 10.67 -8.38
CA VAL A 178 7.15 11.28 -8.62
C VAL A 178 6.28 11.18 -7.37
N LYS A 179 5.80 12.32 -6.90
CA LYS A 179 4.85 12.44 -5.79
C LYS A 179 3.50 12.89 -6.36
N PRO A 180 2.46 12.04 -6.37
CA PRO A 180 1.15 12.42 -6.86
C PRO A 180 0.54 13.57 -6.06
N ASP A 181 -0.32 14.35 -6.71
CA ASP A 181 -1.03 15.47 -6.10
C ASP A 181 -1.82 15.03 -4.85
N SER A 182 -1.59 15.70 -3.72
CA SER A 182 -2.22 15.38 -2.44
C SER A 182 -3.74 15.57 -2.46
N ALA A 183 -4.28 16.48 -3.28
CA ALA A 183 -5.71 16.67 -3.46
C ALA A 183 -6.35 15.50 -4.23
N LEU A 184 -5.63 14.89 -5.17
CA LEU A 184 -6.09 13.67 -5.84
C LEU A 184 -6.03 12.46 -4.90
N LEU A 185 -4.93 12.33 -4.15
CA LEU A 185 -4.77 11.25 -3.17
C LEU A 185 -5.81 11.33 -2.05
N SER A 186 -6.24 12.54 -1.66
CA SER A 186 -7.25 12.75 -0.62
C SER A 186 -8.65 12.23 -1.00
N GLN A 187 -8.88 11.97 -2.29
CA GLN A 187 -10.12 11.38 -2.78
C GLN A 187 -10.10 9.84 -2.78
N ILE A 188 -8.93 9.22 -2.54
CA ILE A 188 -8.77 7.76 -2.50
C ILE A 188 -8.93 7.31 -1.05
N ASP A 189 -9.83 6.35 -0.84
CA ASP A 189 -10.08 5.83 0.50
C ASP A 189 -8.92 5.05 1.10
N ILE A 190 -8.86 5.04 2.43
CA ILE A 190 -7.96 4.17 3.18
C ILE A 190 -8.26 2.69 2.88
N PRO A 191 -7.23 1.82 2.73
CA PRO A 191 -7.43 0.39 2.65
C PRO A 191 -8.01 -0.17 3.97
N LEU A 192 -9.32 -0.44 3.99
CA LEU A 192 -9.98 -1.04 5.17
C LEU A 192 -9.67 -2.54 5.29
N ASP A 193 -8.47 -2.85 5.77
CA ASP A 193 -8.07 -4.19 6.16
C ASP A 193 -8.47 -4.53 7.61
N SER A 194 -8.12 -5.73 8.09
CA SER A 194 -8.47 -6.15 9.44
C SER A 194 -7.80 -5.32 10.54
N ARG A 195 -6.66 -4.67 10.26
CA ARG A 195 -5.93 -3.84 11.21
C ARG A 195 -6.59 -2.47 11.34
N ILE A 196 -6.86 -1.81 10.21
CA ILE A 196 -7.56 -0.52 10.20
C ILE A 196 -8.97 -0.67 10.81
N LEU A 197 -9.67 -1.77 10.53
CA LEU A 197 -10.97 -2.06 11.15
C LEU A 197 -10.87 -2.30 12.66
N LYS A 198 -9.81 -2.96 13.15
CA LYS A 198 -9.58 -3.14 14.59
C LYS A 198 -9.33 -1.80 15.30
N ILE A 199 -8.47 -0.96 14.74
CA ILE A 199 -8.22 0.40 15.25
C ILE A 199 -9.53 1.19 15.26
N SER A 200 -10.30 1.16 14.16
CA SER A 200 -11.59 1.85 14.09
C SER A 200 -12.54 1.35 15.20
N LYS A 201 -12.62 0.03 15.41
CA LYS A 201 -13.46 -0.56 16.46
C LYS A 201 -13.00 -0.17 17.87
N SER A 202 -11.69 -0.13 18.16
CA SER A 202 -11.17 0.27 19.46
C SER A 202 -11.42 1.73 19.79
N LEU A 203 -11.58 2.56 18.76
CA LEU A 203 -12.01 3.97 18.84
C LEU A 203 -13.54 4.14 18.99
N GLY A 204 -14.32 3.05 18.96
CA GLY A 204 -15.78 3.10 18.99
C GLY A 204 -16.42 3.56 17.66
N VAL A 205 -15.68 3.52 16.56
CA VAL A 205 -16.14 3.96 15.24
C VAL A 205 -16.91 2.84 14.54
N LYS A 206 -18.16 3.12 14.16
CA LYS A 206 -19.00 2.19 13.36
C LYS A 206 -18.70 2.30 11.86
N GLU A 207 -18.70 3.53 11.33
CA GLU A 207 -18.47 3.82 9.91
C GLU A 207 -17.01 4.17 9.64
N ALA A 208 -16.14 3.16 9.61
CA ALA A 208 -14.68 3.34 9.50
C ALA A 208 -14.26 4.19 8.27
N ARG A 209 -14.89 3.97 7.11
CA ARG A 209 -14.55 4.68 5.88
C ARG A 209 -14.76 6.18 6.01
N GLU A 210 -15.96 6.59 6.42
CA GLU A 210 -16.30 8.01 6.55
C GLU A 210 -15.52 8.65 7.70
N PHE A 211 -15.23 7.90 8.76
CA PHE A 211 -14.35 8.37 9.83
C PHE A 211 -12.96 8.73 9.30
N TRP A 212 -12.28 7.84 8.58
CA TRP A 212 -10.93 8.12 8.07
C TRP A 212 -10.91 9.22 7.00
N ARG A 213 -11.99 9.39 6.22
CA ARG A 213 -12.16 10.56 5.35
C ARG A 213 -12.21 11.87 6.15
N LYS A 214 -12.95 11.88 7.27
CA LYS A 214 -13.03 13.05 8.16
C LYS A 214 -11.67 13.36 8.80
N ILE A 215 -10.96 12.34 9.27
CA ILE A 215 -9.60 12.51 9.81
C ILE A 215 -8.68 13.09 8.74
N SER A 216 -8.68 12.54 7.52
CA SER A 216 -7.88 13.05 6.42
C SER A 216 -8.15 14.53 6.10
N ARG A 217 -9.42 14.92 6.02
CA ARG A 217 -9.79 16.34 5.80
C ARG A 217 -9.30 17.25 6.92
N ARG A 218 -9.30 16.76 8.17
CA ARG A 218 -8.93 17.56 9.34
C ARG A 218 -7.43 17.70 9.52
N THR A 219 -6.67 16.65 9.22
CA THR A 219 -5.21 16.65 9.33
C THR A 219 -4.51 17.15 8.06
N GLY A 220 -5.22 17.19 6.93
CA GLY A 220 -4.62 17.46 5.61
C GLY A 220 -3.76 16.30 5.08
N ILE A 221 -3.79 15.14 5.75
CA ILE A 221 -3.02 13.95 5.35
C ILE A 221 -3.93 13.03 4.52
N PRO A 222 -3.58 12.71 3.26
CA PRO A 222 -4.37 11.80 2.44
C PRO A 222 -4.58 10.42 3.09
N PRO A 223 -5.72 9.73 2.85
CA PRO A 223 -6.03 8.48 3.55
C PRO A 223 -5.00 7.35 3.34
N LEU A 224 -4.33 7.32 2.18
CA LEU A 224 -3.27 6.34 1.91
C LEU A 224 -2.01 6.58 2.76
N HIS A 225 -1.75 7.83 3.17
CA HIS A 225 -0.64 8.17 4.07
C HIS A 225 -1.03 7.97 5.54
N LEU A 226 -2.30 8.22 5.88
CA LEU A 226 -2.83 7.82 7.20
C LEU A 226 -2.74 6.31 7.41
N ASP A 227 -3.04 5.51 6.37
CA ASP A 227 -2.84 4.06 6.39
C ASP A 227 -1.43 3.70 6.86
N SER A 228 -0.41 4.34 6.29
CA SER A 228 0.99 4.07 6.60
C SER A 228 1.31 4.31 8.08
N LEU A 229 0.93 5.47 8.62
CA LEU A 229 1.14 5.79 10.04
C LEU A 229 0.50 4.75 10.96
N LEU A 230 -0.76 4.41 10.69
CA LEU A 230 -1.53 3.47 11.50
C LEU A 230 -0.97 2.05 11.38
N TRP A 231 -0.58 1.64 10.18
CA TRP A 231 -0.11 0.30 9.91
C TRP A 231 1.26 0.03 10.52
N ILE A 232 2.21 0.95 10.33
CA ILE A 232 3.56 0.90 10.93
C ILE A 232 3.44 1.04 12.45
N GLY A 233 2.71 2.05 12.93
CA GLY A 233 2.57 2.33 14.35
C GLY A 233 1.93 1.17 15.12
N TYR A 234 0.87 0.57 14.58
CA TYR A 234 0.19 -0.56 15.21
C TYR A 234 1.09 -1.81 15.26
N ARG A 235 1.90 -2.05 14.22
CA ARG A 235 2.87 -3.15 14.22
C ARG A 235 3.89 -2.98 15.34
N LEU A 236 4.53 -1.81 15.40
CA LEU A 236 5.52 -1.48 16.42
C LEU A 236 4.93 -1.54 17.84
N ALA A 237 3.67 -1.10 18.00
CA ALA A 237 2.95 -1.20 19.27
C ALA A 237 2.78 -2.64 19.74
N LYS A 238 2.45 -3.58 18.83
CA LYS A 238 2.36 -5.02 19.14
C LYS A 238 3.74 -5.65 19.40
N GLU A 239 4.80 -5.10 18.81
CA GLU A 239 6.18 -5.54 19.04
C GLU A 239 6.84 -4.87 20.27
N ASN A 240 6.16 -3.94 20.94
CA ASN A 240 6.71 -3.09 22.01
C ASN A 240 8.01 -2.37 21.60
N LYS A 241 8.07 -1.91 20.36
CA LYS A 241 9.23 -1.19 19.82
C LYS A 241 8.93 0.29 19.62
N LEU A 242 9.90 1.12 19.96
CA LEU A 242 9.91 2.55 19.66
C LEU A 242 10.97 2.84 18.59
N THR A 243 10.82 3.97 17.91
CA THR A 243 11.63 4.37 16.77
C THR A 243 12.66 5.45 17.12
N GLY A 244 12.49 6.14 18.25
CA GLY A 244 13.27 7.32 18.61
C GLY A 244 12.74 8.60 17.94
N ILE A 245 11.69 8.51 17.12
CA ILE A 245 11.00 9.66 16.53
C ILE A 245 9.86 10.02 17.49
N GLU A 246 10.08 11.01 18.36
CA GLU A 246 9.19 11.35 19.48
C GLU A 246 7.69 11.42 19.10
N LYS A 247 7.34 12.17 18.05
CA LYS A 247 5.95 12.29 17.57
C LYS A 247 5.36 10.94 17.12
N PHE A 248 6.16 10.09 16.49
CA PHE A 248 5.72 8.79 16.02
C PHE A 248 5.62 7.77 17.15
N ASP A 249 6.53 7.84 18.12
CA ASP A 249 6.49 7.02 19.32
C ASP A 249 5.26 7.31 20.19
N GLU A 250 4.79 8.56 20.23
CA GLU A 250 3.50 8.92 20.83
C GLU A 250 2.33 8.19 20.16
N LEU A 251 2.31 8.11 18.82
CA LEU A 251 1.31 7.34 18.08
C LEU A 251 1.43 5.84 18.37
N VAL A 252 2.65 5.30 18.44
CA VAL A 252 2.90 3.89 18.77
C VAL A 252 2.35 3.55 20.16
N VAL A 253 2.63 4.40 21.16
CA VAL A 253 2.12 4.23 22.53
C VAL A 253 0.59 4.27 22.54
N PHE A 254 -0.03 5.23 21.85
CA PHE A 254 -1.48 5.31 21.73
C PHE A 254 -2.09 4.04 21.12
N LEU A 255 -1.49 3.52 20.03
CA LEU A 255 -1.97 2.34 19.33
C LEU A 255 -1.79 1.03 20.14
N LYS A 256 -0.98 1.03 21.21
CA LYS A 256 -0.86 -0.10 22.14
C LYS A 256 -2.17 -0.39 22.88
N GLU A 257 -2.97 0.64 23.11
CA GLU A 257 -4.27 0.57 23.76
C GLU A 257 -5.44 0.28 22.79
N CYS A 258 -5.11 -0.01 21.52
CA CYS A 258 -6.04 -0.32 20.43
C CYS A 258 -6.10 -1.81 20.06
#